data_AF-A0A7D3QYU4-F1
#
_entry.id   AF-A0A7D3QYU4-F1
#
_cell.length_a   1.000
_cell.length_b   1.000
_cell.length_c   1.000
_cell.angle_alpha   90.00
_cell.angle_beta   90.00
_cell.angle_gamma   90.00
#
_symmetry.space_group_name_H-M   'P 1'
#
loop_
_entity.id
_entity.type
_entity.pdbx_description
1 polymer ?
#
loop_
_entity_poly.entity_id
_entity_poly.type
_entity_poly.pdbx_seq_one_letter_code
_entity_poly.pdbx_strand_id
1 'polypeptide(L)'
;RLYIGWFGVLMIPTLLTATSVFIIAFVAAPPVDIDGIREPVAGSLLYGNNIISGAIIPSSAAIGIHFYPIWEAASLDEWLYNGGPYELIVLHFLLGVCCYIGREWELSYRLGMRPWISVAFTAPVAAAAAVFLVYPIGQGSFSDGMPLGISGTFNFM
;
A
#
# COMPACT_ATOMS: atom_id res chain seq x y z
N ARG A 1 12.15 -12.28 -21.96
CA ARG A 1 10.97 -11.50 -22.43
C ARG A 1 10.69 -10.28 -21.56
N LEU A 2 10.78 -10.40 -20.23
CA LEU A 2 10.82 -9.29 -19.28
C LEU A 2 12.15 -9.38 -18.51
N TYR A 3 12.87 -8.26 -18.35
CA TYR A 3 14.14 -8.23 -17.62
C TYR A 3 13.91 -8.48 -16.12
N ILE A 4 14.78 -9.24 -15.46
CA ILE A 4 14.73 -9.47 -14.01
C ILE A 4 15.64 -8.47 -13.32
N GLY A 5 16.96 -8.67 -13.44
CA GLY A 5 17.96 -7.86 -12.74
C GLY A 5 18.04 -8.18 -11.24
N TRP A 6 19.03 -7.62 -10.55
CA TRP A 6 19.17 -7.76 -9.10
C TRP A 6 17.99 -7.13 -8.37
N PHE A 7 17.51 -5.99 -8.86
CA PHE A 7 16.32 -5.33 -8.29
C PHE A 7 15.04 -6.14 -8.52
N GLY A 8 14.96 -6.89 -9.62
CA GLY A 8 13.82 -7.76 -9.92
C GLY A 8 13.61 -8.85 -8.87
N VAL A 9 14.67 -9.32 -8.22
CA VAL A 9 14.60 -10.35 -7.17
C VAL A 9 13.78 -9.88 -5.97
N LEU A 10 13.82 -8.59 -5.65
CA LEU A 10 13.00 -7.99 -4.58
C LEU A 10 11.67 -7.46 -5.11
N MET A 11 11.69 -6.78 -6.26
CA MET A 11 10.51 -6.16 -6.87
C MET A 11 9.38 -7.16 -7.13
N ILE A 12 9.71 -8.34 -7.67
CA ILE A 12 8.71 -9.34 -8.05
C ILE A 12 7.93 -9.85 -6.83
N PRO A 13 8.56 -10.42 -5.79
CA PRO A 13 7.81 -10.95 -4.65
C PRO A 13 7.04 -9.87 -3.89
N THR A 14 7.59 -8.66 -3.73
CA THR A 14 6.88 -7.58 -3.01
C THR A 14 5.66 -7.09 -3.79
N LEU A 15 5.78 -6.85 -5.10
CA LEU A 15 4.63 -6.43 -5.91
C LEU A 15 3.59 -7.52 -6.07
N LEU A 16 3.98 -8.79 -6.17
CA LEU A 16 3.03 -9.92 -6.19
C LEU A 16 2.27 -10.01 -4.86
N THR A 17 2.96 -9.84 -3.73
CA THR A 17 2.34 -9.84 -2.40
C THR A 17 1.34 -8.70 -2.27
N ALA A 18 1.77 -7.46 -2.53
CA ALA A 18 0.89 -6.28 -2.49
C ALA A 18 -0.33 -6.43 -3.41
N THR A 19 -0.14 -6.91 -4.64
CA THR A 19 -1.22 -7.10 -5.61
C THR A 19 -2.21 -8.17 -5.17
N SER A 20 -1.72 -9.32 -4.71
CA SER A 20 -2.59 -10.42 -4.29
C SER A 20 -3.45 -10.04 -3.09
N VAL A 21 -2.86 -9.39 -2.07
CA VAL A 21 -3.58 -8.93 -0.89
C VAL A 21 -4.55 -7.80 -1.23
N PHE A 22 -4.15 -6.84 -2.08
CA PHE A 22 -5.04 -5.78 -2.55
C PHE A 22 -6.29 -6.33 -3.23
N ILE A 23 -6.13 -7.28 -4.16
CA ILE A 23 -7.27 -7.87 -4.89
C ILE A 23 -8.23 -8.55 -3.92
N ILE A 24 -7.71 -9.38 -3.00
CA ILE A 24 -8.55 -10.12 -2.05
C ILE A 24 -9.25 -9.14 -1.10
N ALA A 25 -8.52 -8.18 -0.53
CA ALA A 25 -9.06 -7.24 0.43
C ALA A 25 -10.11 -6.30 -0.21
N PHE A 26 -9.88 -5.83 -1.44
CA PHE A 26 -10.82 -4.97 -2.15
C PHE A 26 -12.14 -5.68 -2.45
N VAL A 27 -12.08 -6.99 -2.68
CA VAL A 27 -13.27 -7.81 -2.92
C VAL A 27 -13.97 -8.19 -1.62
N ALA A 28 -13.24 -8.63 -0.60
CA ALA A 28 -13.81 -9.42 0.50
C ALA A 28 -13.40 -8.99 1.92
N ALA A 29 -12.61 -7.94 2.12
CA ALA A 29 -12.25 -7.52 3.48
C ALA A 29 -13.51 -7.10 4.27
N PRO A 30 -13.62 -7.48 5.56
CA PRO A 30 -14.68 -6.98 6.44
C PRO A 30 -14.48 -5.48 6.73
N PRO A 31 -15.47 -4.83 7.38
CA PRO A 31 -15.33 -3.45 7.84
C PRO A 31 -14.15 -3.25 8.80
N VAL A 32 -13.52 -2.07 8.72
CA VAL A 32 -12.27 -1.71 9.44
C VAL A 32 -12.50 -0.49 10.33
N ASP A 33 -12.00 -0.54 11.57
CA ASP A 33 -12.12 0.55 12.56
C ASP A 33 -10.99 1.59 12.41
N ILE A 34 -11.08 2.41 11.36
CA ILE A 34 -10.04 3.38 10.95
C ILE A 34 -9.67 4.38 12.06
N ASP A 35 -10.66 4.91 12.78
CA ASP A 35 -10.43 5.94 13.80
C ASP A 35 -10.17 5.35 15.19
N GLY A 36 -10.25 4.02 15.34
CA GLY A 36 -10.06 3.34 16.62
C GLY A 36 -11.16 3.63 17.65
N ILE A 37 -12.31 4.13 17.20
CA ILE A 37 -13.46 4.52 18.02
C ILE A 37 -14.55 3.43 18.07
N ARG A 38 -14.27 2.24 17.52
CA ARG A 38 -15.22 1.13 17.38
C ARG A 38 -16.35 1.43 16.42
N GLU A 39 -16.05 2.17 15.35
CA GLU A 39 -16.98 2.46 14.25
C GLU A 39 -16.40 1.94 12.93
N PRO A 40 -16.63 0.66 12.58
CA PRO A 40 -16.03 0.06 11.39
C PRO A 40 -16.61 0.60 10.08
N VAL A 41 -15.73 0.94 9.14
CA VAL A 41 -16.06 1.41 7.80
C VAL A 41 -15.96 0.26 6.80
N ALA A 42 -17.01 0.01 6.03
CA ALA A 42 -17.01 -1.01 4.99
C ALA A 42 -16.31 -0.50 3.71
N GLY A 43 -15.22 -1.16 3.30
CA GLY A 43 -14.46 -0.78 2.09
C GLY A 43 -14.59 -1.72 0.91
N SER A 44 -15.03 -2.96 1.10
CA SER A 44 -14.97 -3.99 0.05
C SER A 44 -16.27 -4.18 -0.72
N LEU A 45 -16.16 -4.81 -1.90
CA LEU A 45 -17.30 -5.04 -2.81
C LEU A 45 -18.37 -5.94 -2.19
N LEU A 46 -17.98 -7.03 -1.52
CA LEU A 46 -18.93 -7.95 -0.88
C LEU A 46 -19.67 -7.32 0.31
N TYR A 47 -19.16 -6.22 0.84
CA TYR A 47 -19.80 -5.44 1.91
C TYR A 47 -20.50 -4.17 1.40
N GLY A 48 -20.99 -4.21 0.16
CA GLY A 48 -21.93 -3.21 -0.37
C GLY A 48 -21.31 -2.04 -1.11
N ASN A 49 -20.01 -2.10 -1.43
CA ASN A 49 -19.35 -1.08 -2.24
C ASN A 49 -19.36 -1.40 -3.74
N ASN A 50 -19.32 -0.35 -4.55
CA ASN A 50 -19.01 -0.46 -5.98
C ASN A 50 -17.56 -0.03 -6.24
N ILE A 51 -17.13 0.02 -7.51
CA ILE A 51 -15.75 0.38 -7.88
C ILE A 51 -15.35 1.80 -7.42
N ILE A 52 -16.30 2.73 -7.36
CA ILE A 52 -16.05 4.12 -6.94
C ILE A 52 -15.95 4.21 -5.42
N SER A 53 -16.92 3.61 -4.71
CA SER A 53 -17.01 3.71 -3.25
C SER A 53 -16.06 2.75 -2.53
N GLY A 54 -15.61 1.69 -3.20
CA GLY A 54 -14.71 0.70 -2.62
C GLY A 54 -13.31 1.25 -2.34
N ALA A 55 -12.73 0.78 -1.24
CA ALA A 55 -11.39 1.15 -0.80
C ALA A 55 -10.78 0.05 0.10
N ILE A 56 -9.45 -0.02 0.13
CA ILE A 56 -8.78 -0.58 1.32
C ILE A 56 -8.69 0.52 2.36
N ILE A 57 -9.39 0.31 3.48
CA ILE A 57 -9.46 1.25 4.58
C ILE A 57 -8.11 1.27 5.33
N PRO A 58 -7.55 2.46 5.65
CA PRO A 58 -6.35 2.59 6.46
C PRO A 58 -6.40 1.85 7.80
N SER A 59 -5.21 1.53 8.32
CA SER A 59 -5.06 0.87 9.62
C SER A 59 -5.49 1.78 10.77
N SER A 60 -6.04 1.18 11.82
CA SER A 60 -6.67 1.90 12.93
C SER A 60 -5.76 2.93 13.61
N ALA A 61 -6.30 4.09 13.97
CA ALA A 61 -5.61 5.09 14.80
C ALA A 61 -5.23 4.55 16.18
N ALA A 62 -5.88 3.47 16.66
CA ALA A 62 -5.47 2.76 17.88
C ALA A 62 -4.09 2.10 17.74
N ILE A 63 -3.64 1.80 16.51
CA ILE A 63 -2.28 1.32 16.19
C ILE A 63 -1.32 2.50 16.02
N GLY A 64 -1.76 3.63 15.46
CA GLY A 64 -0.90 4.76 15.18
C GLY A 64 0.19 4.42 14.16
N ILE A 65 1.46 4.56 14.54
CA ILE A 65 2.65 4.22 13.72
C ILE A 65 3.31 2.89 14.12
N HIS A 66 2.66 2.11 14.99
CA HIS A 66 3.17 0.79 15.35
C HIS A 66 3.14 -0.14 14.14
N PHE A 67 4.19 -0.94 13.98
CA PHE A 67 4.25 -1.96 12.94
C PHE A 67 3.31 -3.10 13.27
N TYR A 68 2.28 -3.34 12.45
CA TYR A 68 1.21 -4.32 12.72
C TYR A 68 1.16 -5.45 11.67
N PRO A 69 2.16 -6.35 11.67
CA PRO A 69 2.16 -7.53 10.82
C PRO A 69 1.11 -8.55 11.29
N ILE A 70 0.79 -9.51 10.42
CA ILE A 70 -0.20 -10.57 10.71
C ILE A 70 0.08 -11.28 12.05
N TRP A 71 1.36 -11.50 12.37
CA TRP A 71 1.76 -12.21 13.58
C TRP A 71 1.71 -11.37 14.87
N GLU A 72 1.39 -10.08 14.80
CA GLU A 72 1.07 -9.29 16.00
C GLU A 72 -0.40 -9.34 16.41
N ALA A 73 -1.28 -9.79 15.51
CA ALA A 73 -2.67 -10.01 15.87
C ALA A 73 -2.85 -11.39 16.53
N ALA A 74 -3.80 -11.51 17.45
CA ALA A 74 -4.17 -12.80 18.03
C ALA A 74 -4.90 -13.71 17.02
N SER A 75 -5.47 -13.13 15.97
CA SER A 75 -6.18 -13.85 14.90
C SER A 75 -6.24 -13.04 13.61
N LEU A 76 -6.58 -13.71 12.50
CA LEU A 76 -6.85 -13.01 11.24
C LEU A 76 -8.07 -12.08 11.33
N ASP A 77 -9.09 -12.43 12.12
CA ASP A 77 -10.28 -11.60 12.27
C ASP A 77 -9.94 -10.26 12.95
N GLU A 78 -9.09 -10.30 13.98
CA GLU A 78 -8.56 -9.09 14.63
C GLU A 78 -7.70 -8.28 13.66
N TRP A 79 -6.79 -8.94 12.93
CA TRP A 79 -5.92 -8.27 11.98
C TRP A 79 -6.72 -7.54 10.89
N LEU A 80 -7.78 -8.18 10.39
CA LEU A 80 -8.70 -7.59 9.41
C LEU A 80 -9.51 -6.43 10.01
N TYR A 81 -10.04 -6.58 11.23
CA TYR A 81 -10.80 -5.52 11.92
C TYR A 81 -9.97 -4.24 12.10
N ASN A 82 -8.67 -4.38 12.38
CA ASN A 82 -7.76 -3.26 12.60
C ASN A 82 -7.10 -2.69 11.33
N GLY A 83 -7.48 -3.18 10.14
CA GLY A 83 -6.97 -2.63 8.87
C GLY A 83 -5.55 -3.06 8.53
N GLY A 84 -5.08 -4.19 9.07
CA GLY A 84 -3.77 -4.75 8.74
C GLY A 84 -3.44 -4.92 7.24
N PRO A 85 -4.40 -5.23 6.34
CA PRO A 85 -4.13 -5.26 4.90
C PRO A 85 -3.53 -3.96 4.35
N TYR A 86 -3.94 -2.81 4.87
CA TYR A 86 -3.46 -1.51 4.39
C TYR A 86 -1.95 -1.35 4.58
N GLU A 87 -1.46 -1.58 5.81
CA GLU A 87 -0.04 -1.45 6.12
C GLU A 87 0.79 -2.47 5.32
N LEU A 88 0.32 -3.72 5.21
CA LEU A 88 0.98 -4.75 4.41
C LEU A 88 1.11 -4.31 2.94
N ILE A 89 0.02 -3.86 2.32
CA ILE A 89 0.01 -3.44 0.92
C ILE A 89 0.95 -2.24 0.71
N VAL A 90 0.83 -1.20 1.54
CA VAL A 90 1.62 0.03 1.42
C VAL A 90 3.12 -0.27 1.52
N LEU A 91 3.55 -1.01 2.55
CA LEU A 91 4.98 -1.28 2.74
C LEU A 91 5.56 -2.14 1.61
N HIS A 92 4.85 -3.18 1.18
CA HIS A 92 5.30 -4.03 0.06
C HIS A 92 5.29 -3.26 -1.26
N PHE A 93 4.27 -2.42 -1.50
CA PHE A 93 4.19 -1.58 -2.68
C PHE A 93 5.36 -0.60 -2.75
N LEU A 94 5.63 0.14 -1.67
CA LEU A 94 6.73 1.12 -1.61
C LEU A 94 8.08 0.45 -1.86
N LEU A 95 8.36 -0.69 -1.22
CA LEU A 95 9.57 -1.47 -1.49
C LEU A 95 9.64 -1.92 -2.96
N GLY A 96 8.53 -2.38 -3.52
CA GLY A 96 8.42 -2.79 -4.91
C GLY A 96 8.72 -1.67 -5.90
N VAL A 97 8.12 -0.48 -5.73
CA VAL A 97 8.35 0.66 -6.63
C VAL A 97 9.75 1.28 -6.44
N CYS A 98 10.32 1.24 -5.24
CA CYS A 98 11.73 1.60 -5.03
C CYS A 98 12.67 0.65 -5.79
N CYS A 99 12.40 -0.65 -5.76
CA CYS A 99 13.15 -1.61 -6.58
C CYS A 99 12.89 -1.41 -8.08
N TYR A 100 11.69 -0.99 -8.48
CA TYR A 100 11.38 -0.68 -9.87
C TYR A 100 12.24 0.47 -10.42
N ILE A 101 12.47 1.55 -9.64
CA ILE A 101 13.43 2.62 -9.99
C ILE A 101 14.81 2.03 -10.28
N GLY A 102 15.31 1.17 -9.38
CA GLY A 102 16.60 0.51 -9.53
C GLY A 102 16.67 -0.39 -10.77
N ARG A 103 15.58 -1.10 -11.07
CA ARG A 103 15.48 -1.98 -12.24
C ARG A 103 15.50 -1.20 -13.56
N GLU A 104 14.85 -0.03 -13.63
CA GLU A 104 14.93 0.85 -14.80
C GLU A 104 16.36 1.31 -15.06
N TRP A 105 17.05 1.75 -14.01
CA TRP A 105 18.46 2.11 -14.09
C TRP A 105 19.33 0.91 -14.52
N GLU A 106 19.15 -0.25 -13.89
CA GLU A 106 19.94 -1.45 -14.16
C GLU A 106 19.83 -1.86 -15.62
N LEU A 107 18.61 -1.91 -16.17
CA LEU A 107 18.39 -2.23 -17.58
C LEU A 107 18.99 -1.17 -18.51
N SER A 108 18.87 0.12 -18.16
CA SER A 108 19.48 1.20 -18.96
C SER A 108 20.99 1.01 -19.09
N TYR A 109 21.65 0.59 -18.00
CA TYR A 109 23.08 0.28 -18.00
C TYR A 109 23.41 -0.94 -18.87
N ARG A 110 22.61 -2.02 -18.77
CA ARG A 110 22.80 -3.23 -19.60
C ARG A 110 22.70 -2.94 -21.10
N LEU A 111 21.88 -1.97 -21.49
CA LEU A 111 21.65 -1.60 -22.88
C LEU A 111 22.53 -0.44 -23.37
N GLY A 112 23.43 0.10 -22.53
CA GLY A 112 24.25 1.26 -22.88
C GLY A 112 23.44 2.54 -23.10
N MET A 113 22.25 2.64 -22.49
CA MET A 113 21.37 3.80 -22.58
C MET A 113 21.79 4.89 -21.60
N ARG A 114 21.30 6.11 -21.86
CA ARG A 114 21.37 7.23 -20.92
C ARG A 114 20.48 6.93 -19.67
N PRO A 115 20.96 7.08 -18.43
CA PRO A 115 20.31 6.49 -17.23
C PRO A 115 19.24 7.38 -16.56
N TRP A 116 18.54 8.25 -17.30
CA TRP A 116 17.66 9.27 -16.70
C TRP A 116 16.17 8.91 -16.62
N ILE A 117 15.76 7.75 -17.15
CA ILE A 117 14.37 7.29 -17.06
C ILE A 117 14.01 7.04 -15.58
N SER A 118 14.89 6.34 -14.85
CA SER A 118 14.71 6.08 -13.41
C SER A 118 14.62 7.37 -12.59
N VAL A 119 15.37 8.41 -12.97
CA VAL A 119 15.33 9.72 -12.31
C VAL A 119 13.97 10.37 -12.50
N ALA A 120 13.41 10.38 -13.71
CA ALA A 120 12.07 10.89 -13.94
C ALA A 120 11.01 10.11 -13.13
N PHE A 121 11.16 8.79 -13.02
CA PHE A 121 10.25 7.95 -12.26
C PHE A 121 10.36 8.15 -10.74
N THR A 122 11.41 8.78 -10.22
CA THR A 122 11.46 9.13 -8.79
C THR A 122 10.38 10.13 -8.37
N ALA A 123 9.91 11.00 -9.27
CA ALA A 123 8.88 11.99 -8.96
C ALA A 123 7.54 11.36 -8.50
N PRO A 124 6.90 10.44 -9.25
CA PRO A 124 5.69 9.78 -8.77
C PRO A 124 5.94 8.87 -7.57
N VAL A 125 7.12 8.25 -7.45
CA VAL A 125 7.44 7.42 -6.27
C VAL A 125 7.57 8.29 -5.01
N ALA A 126 8.15 9.49 -5.12
CA ALA A 126 8.21 10.45 -4.02
C ALA A 126 6.81 10.94 -3.62
N ALA A 127 5.92 11.21 -4.59
CA ALA A 127 4.53 11.57 -4.31
C ALA A 127 3.78 10.43 -3.59
N ALA A 128 3.96 9.19 -4.02
CA ALA A 128 3.38 8.02 -3.34
C ALA A 128 3.92 7.86 -1.91
N ALA A 129 5.24 7.99 -1.71
CA ALA A 129 5.84 7.94 -0.39
C ALA A 129 5.35 9.08 0.52
N ALA A 130 5.06 10.26 -0.04
CA ALA A 130 4.53 11.39 0.71
C ALA A 130 3.16 11.07 1.33
N VAL A 131 2.23 10.54 0.54
CA VAL A 131 0.83 10.29 0.99
C VAL A 131 0.67 8.98 1.78
N PHE A 132 1.53 7.98 1.56
CA PHE A 132 1.41 6.68 2.21
C PHE A 132 2.34 6.47 3.41
N LEU A 133 3.39 7.29 3.56
CA LEU A 133 4.39 7.09 4.61
C LEU A 133 4.75 8.39 5.34
N VAL A 134 5.19 9.42 4.62
CA VAL A 134 5.69 10.65 5.26
C VAL A 134 4.58 11.39 6.00
N TYR A 135 3.42 11.56 5.36
CA TYR A 135 2.28 12.23 5.99
C TYR A 135 1.76 11.46 7.22
N PRO A 136 1.52 10.14 7.16
CA PRO A 136 1.23 9.32 8.34
C PRO A 136 2.23 9.46 9.49
N ILE A 137 3.53 9.43 9.20
CA ILE A 137 4.58 9.61 10.21
C ILE A 137 4.47 11.00 10.86
N GLY A 138 4.20 12.03 10.06
CA GLY A 138 4.02 13.40 10.54
C GLY A 138 2.79 13.59 11.43
N GLN A 139 1.68 12.89 11.12
CA GLN A 139 0.46 12.90 11.94
C GLN A 139 0.53 11.96 13.14
N GLY A 140 1.43 10.97 13.11
CA GLY A 140 1.55 9.94 14.15
C GLY A 140 0.60 8.77 13.97
N SER A 141 -0.01 8.60 12.79
CA SER A 141 -0.91 7.48 12.51
C SER A 141 -0.99 7.10 11.03
N PHE A 142 -1.01 5.79 10.73
CA PHE A 142 -1.35 5.29 9.40
C PHE A 142 -2.83 5.45 9.05
N SER A 143 -3.71 5.72 10.02
CA SER A 143 -5.13 6.05 9.77
C SER A 143 -5.28 7.30 8.88
N ASP A 144 -4.34 8.24 9.00
CA ASP A 144 -4.33 9.49 8.24
C ASP A 144 -3.65 9.35 6.87
N GLY A 145 -3.21 8.14 6.51
CA GLY A 145 -2.70 7.86 5.17
C GLY A 145 -3.82 7.82 4.14
N MET A 146 -3.50 8.13 2.88
CA MET A 146 -4.49 8.12 1.81
C MET A 146 -5.10 6.71 1.63
N PRO A 147 -6.44 6.55 1.75
CA PRO A 147 -7.09 5.25 1.53
C PRO A 147 -6.88 4.73 0.10
N LEU A 148 -6.81 3.40 -0.07
CA LEU A 148 -6.61 2.79 -1.39
C LEU A 148 -7.94 2.62 -2.13
N GLY A 149 -8.54 3.73 -2.54
CA GLY A 149 -9.81 3.76 -3.27
C GLY A 149 -10.11 5.14 -3.87
N ILE A 150 -11.05 5.19 -4.81
CA ILE A 150 -11.38 6.43 -5.53
C ILE A 150 -12.05 7.43 -4.58
N SER A 151 -13.16 7.05 -3.94
CA SER A 151 -13.82 7.89 -2.94
C SER A 151 -12.92 8.22 -1.75
N GLY A 152 -12.10 7.26 -1.31
CA GLY A 152 -11.14 7.48 -0.23
C GLY A 152 -10.05 8.51 -0.57
N THR A 153 -9.61 8.57 -1.83
CA THR A 153 -8.70 9.63 -2.30
C THR A 153 -9.34 11.01 -2.19
N PHE A 154 -10.63 11.15 -2.52
CA PHE A 154 -11.35 12.41 -2.35
C PHE A 154 -11.55 12.79 -0.89
N ASN A 155 -11.69 11.83 0.01
CA ASN A 155 -11.79 12.09 1.45
C ASN A 155 -10.46 12.57 2.04
N PHE A 156 -9.33 12.11 1.49
CA PHE A 156 -7.99 12.54 1.88
C PHE A 156 -7.63 13.97 1.42
N MET A 157 -8.23 14.44 0.32
CA MET A 157 -7.99 15.77 -0.27
C MET A 157 -8.79 16.88 0.42
#